data_AF-A0A3E2UKR0-F1
#
_entry.id   AF-A0A3E2UKR0-F1
#
_cell.length_a   1.000
_cell.length_b   1.000
_cell.length_c   1.000
_cell.angle_alpha   90.00
_cell.angle_beta   90.00
_cell.angle_gamma   90.00
#
_symmetry.space_group_name_H-M   'P 1'
#
loop_
_entity.id
_entity.type
_entity.pdbx_description
1 polymer ?
#
loop_
_entity_poly.entity_id
_entity_poly.type
_entity_poly.pdbx_seq_one_letter_code
_entity_poly.pdbx_strand_id
1 'polypeptide(L)' 'MAATRLIALHKNKGKSVAACLKNRTDYIENPDKTEQGQFVSSYACSTLTADEEFMLTKRQYDLVNGRRQKSDVIAYQIR' A
#
# COMPACT_ATOMS: atom_id res chain seq x y z
N MET A 1 23.31 5.79 -12.16
CA MET A 1 22.65 5.81 -10.83
C MET A 1 21.16 5.86 -11.05
N ALA A 2 20.40 4.84 -10.64
CA ALA A 2 18.94 4.93 -10.62
C ALA A 2 18.54 5.73 -9.38
N ALA A 3 17.82 6.83 -9.56
CA ALA A 3 17.36 7.66 -8.45
C ALA A 3 16.15 7.00 -7.79
N THR A 4 16.34 6.39 -6.62
CA THR A 4 15.24 5.84 -5.83
C THR A 4 14.36 6.98 -5.33
N ARG A 5 13.07 6.94 -5.64
CA ARG A 5 12.07 7.94 -5.27
C ARG A 5 11.09 7.38 -4.25
N LEU A 6 10.95 8.07 -3.13
CA LEU A 6 9.89 7.84 -2.16
C LEU A 6 8.62 8.60 -2.58
N ILE A 7 7.51 7.89 -2.72
CA ILE A 7 6.24 8.44 -3.22
C ILE A 7 5.17 8.20 -2.16
N ALA A 8 4.65 9.28 -1.59
CA ALA A 8 3.51 9.21 -0.69
C ALA A 8 2.23 8.88 -1.48
N LEU A 9 1.49 7.87 -1.04
CA LEU A 9 0.18 7.52 -1.57
C LEU A 9 -0.89 8.10 -0.66
N HIS A 10 -1.93 8.66 -1.28
CA HIS A 10 -3.07 9.26 -0.61
C HIS A 10 -4.37 8.61 -1.06
N LYS A 11 -5.43 8.80 -0.29
CA LYS A 11 -6.78 8.41 -0.68
C LYS A 11 -7.20 9.20 -1.93
N ASN A 12 -7.58 8.49 -2.99
CA ASN A 12 -8.15 9.12 -4.18
C ASN A 12 -9.58 9.60 -3.93
N LYS A 13 -9.95 10.73 -4.54
CA LYS A 13 -11.31 11.28 -4.45
C LYS A 13 -12.33 10.23 -4.93
N GLY A 14 -13.35 9.97 -4.13
CA GLY A 14 -14.42 9.01 -4.44
C GLY A 14 -14.09 7.53 -4.22
N LYS A 15 -12.87 7.18 -3.79
CA LYS A 15 -12.49 5.78 -3.46
C LYS A 15 -12.29 5.60 -1.95
N SER A 16 -12.51 4.38 -1.45
CA SER A 16 -12.12 4.01 -0.08
C SER A 16 -10.60 3.81 0.01
N VAL A 17 -10.04 3.88 1.21
CA VAL A 17 -8.59 3.62 1.42
C VAL A 17 -8.23 2.20 1.02
N ALA A 18 -9.06 1.22 1.39
CA ALA A 18 -8.90 -0.17 0.98
C ALA A 18 -8.88 -0.33 -0.54
N ALA A 19 -9.83 0.31 -1.25
CA ALA A 19 -9.83 0.29 -2.71
C ALA A 19 -8.58 0.97 -3.31
N CYS A 20 -8.06 2.02 -2.69
CA CYS A 20 -6.81 2.66 -3.15
C CYS A 20 -5.59 1.75 -2.96
N LEU A 21 -5.48 1.06 -1.83
CA LEU A 21 -4.40 0.12 -1.55
C LEU A 21 -4.47 -1.06 -2.53
N LYS A 22 -5.63 -1.72 -2.63
CA LYS A 22 -5.86 -2.83 -3.55
C LYS A 22 -5.53 -2.49 -5.00
N ASN A 23 -6.03 -1.36 -5.51
CA ASN A 23 -5.68 -0.91 -6.87
C ASN A 23 -4.15 -0.74 -7.07
N ARG A 24 -3.39 -0.46 -6.01
CA ARG A 24 -1.94 -0.33 -6.08
C ARG A 24 -1.25 -1.69 -6.04
N THR A 25 -1.67 -2.57 -5.14
CA THR A 25 -1.16 -3.94 -5.03
C THR A 25 -1.45 -4.72 -6.32
N ASP A 26 -2.69 -4.71 -6.81
CA ASP A 26 -3.11 -5.39 -8.05
C ASP A 26 -2.27 -4.96 -9.27
N TYR A 27 -1.87 -3.68 -9.33
CA TYR A 27 -1.03 -3.18 -10.41
C TYR A 27 0.41 -3.72 -10.33
N ILE A 28 0.95 -3.83 -9.11
CA ILE A 28 2.32 -4.31 -8.85
C ILE A 28 2.39 -5.82 -9.05
N GLU A 29 1.37 -6.55 -8.58
CA GLU A 29 1.27 -8.01 -8.64
C GLU A 29 0.68 -8.52 -9.96
N ASN A 30 0.57 -7.66 -10.98
CA ASN A 30 -0.04 -8.03 -12.25
C ASN A 30 0.66 -9.30 -12.81
N PRO A 31 -0.07 -10.42 -13.00
CA PRO A 31 0.52 -11.69 -13.41
C PRO A 31 1.21 -11.59 -14.79
N ASP A 32 0.69 -10.74 -15.69
CA ASP A 32 1.26 -10.50 -17.02
C ASP A 32 2.65 -9.85 -16.95
N LYS A 33 2.97 -9.20 -15.83
CA LYS A 33 4.22 -8.45 -15.63
C LYS A 33 5.16 -9.10 -14.62
N THR A 34 4.70 -10.12 -13.91
CA THR A 34 5.40 -10.70 -12.76
C THR A 34 5.67 -12.20 -12.91
N GLU A 35 5.48 -12.76 -14.10
CA GLU A 35 5.56 -14.21 -14.35
C GLU A 35 4.67 -14.97 -13.35
N GLN A 36 3.37 -14.65 -13.36
CA GLN A 36 2.37 -15.24 -12.45
C GLN A 36 2.74 -15.07 -10.96
N GLY A 37 3.40 -13.96 -10.59
CA GLY A 37 3.79 -13.66 -9.22
C GLY A 37 5.17 -14.19 -8.81
N GLN A 38 5.94 -14.84 -9.70
CA GLN A 38 7.28 -15.35 -9.39
C GLN A 38 8.24 -14.25 -8.90
N PHE A 39 8.09 -13.02 -9.40
CA PHE A 39 8.92 -11.88 -9.00
C PHE A 39 8.32 -11.03 -7.87
N VAL A 40 7.24 -11.49 -7.24
CA VAL A 40 6.63 -10.80 -6.10
C VAL A 40 7.15 -11.43 -4.82
N SER A 41 7.68 -10.60 -3.93
CA SER A 41 8.07 -10.99 -2.58
C SER A 41 7.50 -10.01 -1.56
N SER A 42 7.32 -10.47 -0.34
CA SER A 42 6.82 -9.67 0.78
C SER A 42 7.80 -9.76 1.95
N TYR A 43 7.74 -8.76 2.83
CA TYR A 43 8.53 -8.72 4.05
C TYR A 43 7.65 -8.22 5.20
N ALA A 44 7.59 -9.00 6.28
CA ALA A 44 6.75 -8.74 7.45
C ALA A 44 5.24 -8.62 7.17
N CYS A 45 4.82 -9.03 5.98
CA CYS A 45 3.43 -9.11 5.52
C CYS A 45 3.30 -10.29 4.54
N SER A 46 2.07 -10.63 4.18
CA SER A 46 1.79 -11.59 3.10
C SER A 46 1.48 -10.83 1.81
N THR A 47 1.92 -11.36 0.66
CA THR A 47 1.58 -10.80 -0.66
C THR A 47 0.06 -10.77 -0.87
N LEU A 48 -0.63 -11.85 -0.48
CA LEU A 48 -2.08 -12.01 -0.71
C LEU A 48 -2.97 -11.10 0.12
N THR A 49 -2.47 -10.61 1.27
CA THR A 49 -3.28 -9.85 2.24
C THR A 49 -2.64 -8.51 2.60
N ALA A 50 -1.68 -8.04 1.78
CA ALA A 50 -0.93 -6.83 2.09
C ALA A 50 -1.86 -5.63 2.30
N ASP A 51 -2.84 -5.41 1.43
CA ASP A 51 -3.78 -4.28 1.54
C ASP A 51 -4.61 -4.31 2.83
N GLU A 52 -5.03 -5.50 3.28
CA GLU A 52 -5.72 -5.70 4.55
C GLU A 52 -4.80 -5.44 5.75
N GLU A 53 -3.56 -5.90 5.71
CA GLU A 53 -2.56 -5.68 6.76
C GLU A 53 -2.16 -4.20 6.89
N PHE A 54 -2.06 -3.47 5.76
CA PHE A 54 -1.90 -2.02 5.74
C PHE A 54 -3.09 -1.32 6.43
N MET A 55 -4.31 -1.76 6.14
CA MET A 55 -5.52 -1.22 6.78
C MET A 55 -5.58 -1.52 8.28
N LEU A 56 -5.22 -2.74 8.68
CA LEU A 56 -5.20 -3.15 10.09
C LEU A 56 -4.19 -2.32 10.89
N THR A 57 -2.96 -2.21 10.38
CA THR A 57 -1.88 -1.46 11.01
C THR A 57 -2.24 0.02 11.15
N LYS A 58 -2.85 0.61 10.12
CA LYS A 58 -3.32 1.99 10.16
C LYS A 58 -4.38 2.20 11.25
N ARG A 59 -5.37 1.31 11.34
CA ARG A 59 -6.40 1.37 12.39
C ARG A 59 -5.79 1.25 13.79
N GLN A 60 -4.83 0.34 13.98
CA GLN A 60 -4.12 0.20 15.25
C GLN A 60 -3.37 1.48 15.62
N TYR A 61 -2.66 2.07 14.66
CA TYR A 61 -1.95 3.35 14.87
C TYR A 61 -2.92 4.47 15.26
N ASP A 62 -4.06 4.58 14.58
CA ASP A 62 -5.09 5.58 14.88
C ASP A 62 -5.69 5.39 16.28
N LEU A 63 -5.93 4.14 16.69
CA LEU A 63 -6.44 3.82 18.03
C LEU A 63 -5.46 4.18 19.14
N VAL A 64 -4.17 3.90 18.94
CA VAL A 64 -3.12 4.16 19.95
C VAL A 64 -2.80 5.65 20.06
N ASN A 65 -2.77 6.37 18.94
CA ASN A 65 -2.27 7.75 18.91
C ASN A 65 -3.36 8.82 18.82
N GLY A 66 -4.57 8.48 18.36
CA GLY A 66 -5.69 9.41 18.20
C GLY A 66 -5.46 10.56 17.20
N ARG A 67 -4.37 10.52 16.41
CA ARG A 67 -3.97 11.61 15.50
C ARG A 67 -4.57 11.42 14.11
N ARG A 68 -5.26 12.43 13.59
CA ARG A 68 -5.70 12.50 12.19
C ARG A 68 -4.99 13.62 11.43
N GLN A 69 -4.26 13.26 10.38
CA GLN A 69 -3.57 14.21 9.51
C GLN A 69 -4.50 14.75 8.41
N LYS A 70 -4.38 16.04 8.08
CA LYS A 70 -5.21 16.70 7.04
C LYS A 70 -4.91 16.16 5.63
N SER A 71 -3.65 15.85 5.35
CA SER A 71 -3.21 15.17 4.13
C SER A 71 -2.73 13.76 4.47
N ASP A 72 -3.70 12.89 4.73
CA ASP A 72 -3.43 11.57 5.26
C ASP A 72 -2.72 10.68 4.24
N VAL A 73 -1.54 10.18 4.61
CA VAL A 73 -0.76 9.23 3.81
C VAL A 73 -1.22 7.83 4.16
N ILE A 74 -1.55 7.02 3.16
CA ILE A 74 -2.07 5.67 3.35
C ILE A 74 -1.00 4.60 3.16
N ALA A 75 0.01 4.86 2.34
CA ALA A 75 1.16 4.00 2.11
C ALA A 75 2.28 4.80 1.43
N TYR A 76 3.48 4.23 1.38
CA TYR A 76 4.59 4.74 0.59
C TYR A 76 4.99 3.74 -0.48
N GLN A 77 5.36 4.24 -1.65
CA GLN A 77 6.01 3.45 -2.68
C GLN A 77 7.43 3.92 -2.90
N ILE A 78 8.32 2.95 -3.05
CA ILE A 78 9.72 3.16 -3.42
C ILE A 78 9.89 2.63 -4.86
N ARG A 79 10.50 3.42 -5.74
CA ARG A 79 10.79 3.04 -7.14
C ARG A 79 12.05 3.71 -7.66
#